data_AF-A0A6G3LNU6-F1
#
_entry.id   AF-A0A6G3LNU6-F1
#
_cell.length_a   1.000
_cell.length_b   1.000
_cell.length_c   1.000
_cell.angle_alpha   90.00
_cell.angle_beta   90.00
_cell.angle_gamma   90.00
#
_symmetry.space_group_name_H-M   'P 1'
#
loop_
_entity.id
_entity.type
_entity.pdbx_description
1 polymer ?
#
loop_
_entity_poly.entity_id
_entity_poly.type
_entity_poly.pdbx_seq_one_letter_code
_entity_poly.pdbx_strand_id
1 'polypeptide(L)'
;MSGSRATCEKGYYSRRVAEVILRNATLEEIKNLSLEILIAEVSLKMRSYNMTDEEKNELQILLEDLENAKKLLYKAYLVESSRKKKRVVRWI
;
A
#
# COMPACT_ATOMS: atom_id res chain seq x y z
N MET A 1 0.42 8.32 -31.95
CA MET A 1 -0.08 8.68 -30.62
C MET A 1 0.67 7.83 -29.61
N SER A 2 1.78 8.35 -29.08
CA SER A 2 2.65 7.63 -28.15
C SER A 2 2.00 7.64 -26.77
N GLY A 3 1.31 6.57 -26.42
CA GLY A 3 0.77 6.38 -25.07
C GLY A 3 1.92 6.36 -24.09
N SER A 4 2.05 7.43 -23.30
CA SER A 4 2.91 7.49 -22.13
C SER A 4 2.65 6.24 -21.29
N ARG A 5 3.57 5.28 -21.28
CA ARG A 5 3.57 4.20 -20.28
C ARG A 5 3.62 4.93 -18.94
N ALA A 6 2.50 5.00 -18.24
CA ALA A 6 2.42 5.61 -16.91
C ALA A 6 3.29 4.75 -15.98
N THR A 7 4.57 5.08 -15.89
CA THR A 7 5.45 4.58 -14.84
C THR A 7 4.90 5.15 -13.55
N CYS A 8 4.50 4.27 -12.62
CA CYS A 8 4.09 4.71 -11.30
C CYS A 8 5.28 5.44 -10.67
N GLU A 9 5.08 6.67 -10.21
CA GLU A 9 6.15 7.43 -9.55
C GLU A 9 6.73 6.62 -8.39
N LYS A 10 8.06 6.70 -8.21
CA LYS A 10 8.73 6.06 -7.07
C LYS A 10 8.07 6.52 -5.77
N GLY A 11 7.67 5.56 -4.93
CA GLY A 11 7.03 5.86 -3.65
C GLY A 11 5.51 6.06 -3.72
N TYR A 12 4.87 5.80 -4.86
CA TYR A 12 3.43 5.98 -5.04
C TYR A 12 2.59 5.23 -3.99
N TYR A 13 2.87 3.95 -3.76
CA TYR A 13 2.06 3.13 -2.85
C TYR A 13 2.29 3.53 -1.39
N SER A 14 3.55 3.75 -1.00
CA SER A 14 3.87 4.21 0.35
C SER A 14 3.29 5.60 0.64
N ARG A 15 3.30 6.52 -0.33
CA ARG A 15 2.65 7.84 -0.22
C ARG A 15 1.14 7.74 -0.02
N ARG A 16 0.44 6.92 -0.82
CA ARG A 16 -1.01 6.68 -0.66
C ARG A 16 -1.34 6.13 0.74
N VAL A 17 -0.54 5.20 1.25
CA VAL A 17 -0.72 4.69 2.62
C VAL A 17 -0.50 5.79 3.66
N ALA A 18 0.54 6.61 3.51
CA ALA A 18 0.81 7.71 4.42
C ALA A 18 -0.34 8.73 4.46
N GLU A 19 -0.91 9.09 3.31
CA GLU A 19 -2.07 10.00 3.23
C GLU A 19 -3.30 9.45 3.96
N VAL A 20 -3.58 8.16 3.78
CA VAL A 20 -4.68 7.46 4.47
C VAL A 20 -4.45 7.42 5.99
N ILE A 21 -3.20 7.29 6.44
CA ILE A 21 -2.86 7.37 7.87
C ILE A 21 -3.04 8.79 8.40
N LEU A 22 -2.54 9.80 7.70
CA LEU A 22 -2.57 11.20 8.14
C LEU A 22 -4.00 11.74 8.27
N ARG A 23 -4.94 11.25 7.44
CA ARG A 23 -6.36 11.63 7.53
C ARG A 23 -7.17 10.89 8.60
N ASN A 24 -6.54 10.05 9.43
CA ASN A 24 -7.22 9.15 10.37
C ASN A 24 -8.30 8.28 9.69
N ALA A 25 -7.94 7.65 8.56
CA ALA A 25 -8.88 6.80 7.85
C ALA A 25 -9.43 5.67 8.74
N THR A 26 -10.66 5.26 8.45
CA THR A 26 -11.34 4.18 9.15
C THR A 26 -10.63 2.84 8.91
N LEU A 27 -10.89 1.88 9.80
CA LEU A 27 -10.41 0.51 9.64
C LEU A 27 -10.85 -0.13 8.31
N GLU A 28 -12.03 0.25 7.80
CA GLU A 28 -12.55 -0.23 6.52
C GLU A 28 -11.74 0.31 5.34
N GLU A 29 -11.43 1.60 5.33
CA GLU A 29 -10.56 2.20 4.32
C GLU A 29 -9.16 1.58 4.33
N ILE A 30 -8.60 1.30 5.51
CA ILE A 30 -7.30 0.62 5.64
C ILE A 30 -7.35 -0.79 5.04
N LYS A 31 -8.45 -1.53 5.26
CA LYS A 31 -8.66 -2.87 4.69
C LYS A 31 -8.79 -2.83 3.18
N ASN A 32 -9.57 -1.89 2.65
CA ASN A 32 -9.76 -1.72 1.21
C ASN A 32 -8.42 -1.38 0.53
N LEU A 33 -7.65 -0.46 1.09
CA LEU A 33 -6.32 -0.12 0.58
C LEU A 33 -5.35 -1.31 0.65
N SER A 34 -5.45 -2.15 1.68
CA SER A 34 -4.65 -3.38 1.78
C SER A 34 -4.95 -4.34 0.63
N LEU A 35 -6.22 -4.50 0.25
CA LEU A 35 -6.62 -5.34 -0.88
C LEU A 35 -6.10 -4.76 -2.21
N GLU A 36 -6.22 -3.45 -2.42
CA GLU A 36 -5.67 -2.78 -3.61
C GLU A 36 -4.15 -3.03 -3.75
N ILE A 37 -3.40 -2.88 -2.67
CA ILE A 37 -1.95 -3.10 -2.64
C ILE A 37 -1.60 -4.56 -2.96
N LEU A 38 -2.34 -5.53 -2.41
CA LEU A 38 -2.12 -6.95 -2.71
C LEU A 38 -2.43 -7.28 -4.18
N ILE A 39 -3.53 -6.75 -4.72
CA ILE A 39 -3.89 -6.94 -6.12
C ILE A 39 -2.82 -6.34 -7.05
N ALA A 40 -2.31 -5.15 -6.72
CA ALA A 40 -1.23 -4.51 -7.45
C ALA A 40 0.05 -5.37 -7.44
N GLU A 41 0.44 -5.88 -6.27
CA GLU A 41 1.63 -6.75 -6.13
C GLU A 41 1.51 -8.03 -6.97
N VAL A 42 0.37 -8.72 -6.89
CA VAL A 42 0.11 -9.93 -7.69
C VAL A 42 0.13 -9.62 -9.18
N SER A 43 -0.51 -8.52 -9.60
CA SER A 43 -0.56 -8.11 -11.00
C SER A 43 0.83 -7.79 -11.56
N LEU A 44 1.68 -7.14 -10.75
CA LEU A 44 3.05 -6.81 -11.12
C LEU A 44 3.92 -8.08 -11.22
N LYS A 45 3.81 -8.99 -10.26
CA LYS A 45 4.52 -10.29 -10.30
C LYS A 45 4.11 -11.14 -11.50
N MET A 46 2.82 -11.16 -11.87
CA MET A 46 2.34 -11.89 -13.05
C MET A 46 2.90 -11.33 -14.36
N ARG A 47 3.26 -10.04 -14.41
CA ARG A 47 3.81 -9.39 -15.60
C ARG A 47 5.30 -9.67 -15.81
N SER A 48 5.99 -10.32 -14.88
CA SER A 48 7.46 -10.47 -14.92
C SER A 48 7.99 -11.44 -15.99
N TYR A 49 7.12 -12.16 -16.71
CA TYR A 49 7.54 -13.27 -17.57
C TYR A 49 8.32 -12.86 -18.83
N ASN A 50 8.17 -11.63 -19.34
CA ASN A 50 8.78 -11.19 -20.61
C ASN A 50 9.42 -9.78 -20.55
N MET A 51 9.92 -9.36 -19.38
CA MET A 51 10.51 -8.03 -19.20
C MET A 51 12.00 -7.99 -19.55
N THR A 52 12.43 -6.86 -20.13
CA THR A 52 13.85 -6.50 -20.26
C THR A 52 14.51 -6.28 -18.89
N ASP A 53 15.84 -6.23 -18.83
CA ASP A 53 16.53 -6.02 -17.56
C ASP A 53 16.29 -4.62 -16.98
N GLU A 54 16.11 -3.59 -17.81
CA GLU A 54 15.65 -2.28 -17.35
C GLU A 54 14.23 -2.36 -16.75
N GLU A 55 13.28 -3.02 -17.44
CA GLU A 55 11.90 -3.18 -16.95
C GLU A 55 11.84 -4.02 -15.67
N LYS A 56 12.73 -5.01 -15.50
CA LYS A 56 12.88 -5.76 -14.24
C LYS A 56 13.38 -4.88 -13.11
N ASN A 57 14.31 -3.96 -13.37
CA ASN A 57 14.81 -3.04 -12.35
C ASN A 57 13.71 -2.05 -11.91
N GLU A 58 12.94 -1.52 -12.86
CA GLU A 58 11.77 -0.69 -12.54
C GLU A 58 10.70 -1.48 -11.76
N LEU A 59 10.41 -2.72 -12.18
CA LEU A 59 9.52 -3.62 -11.45
C LEU A 59 10.00 -3.86 -10.02
N GLN A 60 11.30 -4.08 -9.82
CA GLN A 60 11.91 -4.31 -8.51
C GLN A 60 11.71 -3.09 -7.59
N ILE A 61 11.93 -1.87 -8.11
CA ILE A 61 11.68 -0.62 -7.37
C ILE A 61 10.21 -0.52 -6.93
N LEU A 62 9.27 -0.90 -7.80
CA LEU A 62 7.85 -0.90 -7.47
C LEU A 62 7.48 -1.95 -6.43
N LEU A 63 8.08 -3.14 -6.50
CA LEU A 63 7.87 -4.19 -5.50
C LEU A 63 8.44 -3.80 -4.13
N GLU A 64 9.58 -3.11 -4.09
CA GLU A 64 10.14 -2.56 -2.85
C GLU A 64 9.24 -1.47 -2.24
N ASP A 65 8.66 -0.59 -3.08
CA ASP A 65 7.69 0.40 -2.61
C ASP A 65 6.41 -0.26 -2.05
N LEU A 66 5.90 -1.30 -2.71
CA LEU A 66 4.77 -2.10 -2.20
C LEU A 66 5.09 -2.77 -0.86
N GLU A 67 6.30 -3.29 -0.69
CA GLU A 67 6.74 -3.87 0.58
C GLU A 67 6.77 -2.83 1.70
N ASN A 68 7.25 -1.62 1.40
CA ASN A 68 7.21 -0.50 2.34
C ASN A 68 5.77 -0.07 2.67
N ALA A 69 4.89 -0.02 1.67
CA ALA A 69 3.48 0.30 1.83
C ALA A 69 2.77 -0.72 2.74
N LYS A 70 3.04 -2.02 2.58
CA LYS A 70 2.50 -3.09 3.45
C LYS A 70 2.97 -2.93 4.90
N LYS A 71 4.24 -2.60 5.14
CA LYS A 71 4.76 -2.32 6.50
C LYS A 71 4.07 -1.12 7.14
N LEU A 72 3.82 -0.06 6.37
CA LEU A 72 3.08 1.11 6.85
C LEU A 72 1.61 0.79 7.16
N LEU A 73 0.94 0.03 6.29
CA LEU A 73 -0.44 -0.44 6.52
C LEU A 73 -0.55 -1.26 7.79
N TYR A 74 0.40 -2.16 8.04
CA TYR A 74 0.41 -2.97 9.26
C TYR A 74 0.53 -2.08 10.52
N LYS A 75 1.41 -1.08 10.50
CA LYS A 75 1.51 -0.09 11.58
C LYS A 75 0.20 0.69 11.76
N ALA A 76 -0.42 1.13 10.67
CA ALA A 76 -1.71 1.83 10.70
C ALA A 76 -2.81 0.98 11.35
N TYR A 77 -2.90 -0.28 10.94
CA TYR A 77 -3.84 -1.26 11.50
C TYR A 77 -3.65 -1.45 13.01
N LEU A 78 -2.40 -1.57 13.49
CA LEU A 78 -2.12 -1.70 14.93
C LEU A 78 -2.59 -0.46 15.72
N VAL A 79 -2.35 0.74 15.20
CA VAL A 79 -2.78 1.98 15.85
C VAL A 79 -4.31 2.05 15.91
N GLU A 80 -5.02 1.84 14.79
CA GLU A 80 -6.48 1.93 14.74
C GLU A 80 -7.18 0.82 15.55
N SER A 81 -6.66 -0.41 15.51
CA SER A 81 -7.20 -1.51 16.31
C SER A 81 -7.04 -1.27 17.82
N SER A 82 -5.95 -0.60 18.24
CA SER A 82 -5.74 -0.21 19.64
C SER A 82 -6.67 0.92 20.10
N ARG A 83 -7.03 1.86 19.21
CA ARG A 83 -7.98 2.95 19.50
C ARG A 83 -9.36 2.41 19.84
N LYS A 84 -9.84 1.37 19.15
CA LYS A 84 -11.11 0.70 19.49
C LYS A 84 -11.08 0.03 20.87
N LYS A 85 -9.95 -0.54 21.28
CA LYS A 85 -9.81 -1.19 22.59
C LYS A 85 -9.75 -0.21 23.77
N LYS A 86 -9.39 1.07 23.57
CA LYS A 86 -9.36 2.08 24.65
C LYS A 86 -10.74 2.63 25.04
N ARG A 87 -11.82 2.29 24.32
CA ARG A 87 -13.20 2.48 24.80
C ARG A 87 -13.55 1.36 25.81
N VAL A 88 -12.82 1.25 26.91
CA VAL A 88 -13.28 0.46 28.06
C VAL A 88 -14.03 1.41 28.99
N VAL A 89 -15.28 1.03 29.23
CA VAL A 89 -16.33 1.67 30.02
C VAL A 89 -15.79 2.13 31.38
N ARG A 90 -15.87 3.44 31.66
CA ARG A 90 -15.92 3.92 33.05
C ARG A 90 -17.27 3.50 33.61
N TRP A 91 -17.27 2.42 34.38
CA TRP A 91 -18.36 2.19 35.33
C TRP A 91 -18.13 3.18 36.48
N ILE A 92 -19.03 4.16 36.58
CA ILE A 92 -19.21 5.01 37.77
C ILE A 92 -20.36 4.37 38.55
#